data_AF-E4MVP3-F1
#
_entry.id   AF-E4MVP3-F1
#
_cell.length_a   1.000
_cell.length_b   1.000
_cell.length_c   1.000
_cell.angle_alpha   90.00
_cell.angle_beta   90.00
_cell.angle_gamma   90.00
#
_symmetry.space_group_name_H-M   'P 1'
#
loop_
_entity.id
_entity.type
_entity.pdbx_description
1 polymer ?
#
loop_
_entity_poly.entity_id
_entity_poly.type
_entity_poly.pdbx_seq_one_letter_code
_entity_poly.pdbx_strand_id
1 'polypeptide(L)'
;MVRFIEEITKTVEKETGNKSNTDVATAKKKVLQDLIINDGGGLINSWVDSMRACSPTHLKSLMKQSSWLTEHPSALDMFEEILHVSEGKQIVMFLDYDGTLSPIVDDPDRAFMSKKMRRTVRKLANCFPTAIVSGRCREKVYNFVKLTELYYAGSHGMDIKGPEQGGSKYKEDQSLLCQPATEFLPMVDEVYQKLIEKTRLTPGAKVENNKFCVSVHFRRVDEKVL
;
A
#
# COMPACT_ATOMS: atom_id res chain seq x y z
N MET A 1 8.31 0.44 -0.38
CA MET A 1 7.41 -0.61 0.13
C MET A 1 7.28 -1.80 -0.83
N VAL A 2 7.33 -1.63 -2.16
CA VAL A 2 7.34 -2.74 -3.14
C VAL A 2 8.55 -3.69 -2.95
N ARG A 3 9.73 -3.15 -2.60
CA ARG A 3 10.93 -3.96 -2.32
C ARG A 3 10.82 -4.87 -1.09
N PHE A 4 9.96 -4.54 -0.12
CA PHE A 4 9.85 -5.27 1.14
C PHE A 4 9.07 -6.59 0.98
N ILE A 5 8.09 -6.62 0.07
CA ILE A 5 7.34 -7.83 -0.25
C ILE A 5 8.19 -8.80 -1.08
N GLU A 6 8.99 -8.30 -2.03
CA GLU A 6 9.89 -9.17 -2.81
C GLU A 6 10.97 -9.85 -1.94
N GLU A 7 11.45 -9.19 -0.89
CA GLU A 7 12.50 -9.72 -0.02
C GLU A 7 11.96 -10.81 0.93
N ILE A 8 10.72 -10.65 1.43
CA ILE A 8 10.03 -11.68 2.22
C ILE A 8 9.69 -12.89 1.35
N THR A 9 9.17 -12.69 0.13
CA THR A 9 8.81 -13.80 -0.77
C THR A 9 10.05 -14.60 -1.20
N LYS A 10 11.18 -13.93 -1.50
CA LYS A 10 12.45 -14.61 -1.81
C LYS A 10 13.02 -15.40 -0.64
N THR A 11 12.78 -14.95 0.60
CA THR A 11 13.23 -15.67 1.80
C THR A 11 12.40 -16.93 2.03
N VAL A 12 11.09 -16.88 1.76
CA VAL A 12 10.16 -18.01 1.88
C VAL A 12 10.36 -19.05 0.77
N GLU A 13 10.69 -18.64 -0.46
CA GLU A 13 10.97 -19.55 -1.58
C GLU A 13 12.31 -20.30 -1.41
N LYS A 14 13.28 -19.71 -0.70
CA LYS A 14 14.57 -20.35 -0.45
C LYS A 14 14.51 -21.43 0.63
N GLU A 15 13.51 -21.37 1.52
CA GLU A 15 13.33 -22.33 2.62
C GLU A 15 12.36 -23.48 2.32
N THR A 16 11.54 -23.38 1.27
CA THR A 16 10.54 -24.40 0.90
C THR A 16 11.02 -25.39 -0.18
N GLY A 17 12.25 -25.23 -0.65
CA GLY A 17 12.93 -26.24 -1.46
C GLY A 17 13.35 -27.44 -0.62
N ASN A 18 12.45 -28.44 -0.55
CA ASN A 18 12.69 -29.82 -0.13
C ASN A 18 12.48 -30.13 1.37
N LYS A 19 11.24 -30.49 1.78
CA LYS A 19 10.93 -31.50 2.83
C LYS A 19 9.42 -31.68 3.08
N SER A 20 9.07 -32.88 3.55
CA SER A 20 7.73 -33.49 3.64
C SER A 20 6.81 -32.96 4.76
N ASN A 21 5.52 -33.28 4.65
CA ASN A 21 4.34 -32.79 5.41
C ASN A 21 4.38 -32.86 6.95
N THR A 22 5.37 -33.47 7.59
CA THR A 22 5.53 -33.45 9.06
C THR A 22 6.33 -32.25 9.58
N ASP A 23 6.98 -31.48 8.71
CA ASP A 23 7.85 -30.35 9.09
C ASP A 23 7.13 -28.99 9.16
N VAL A 24 5.90 -28.89 8.64
CA VAL A 24 5.14 -27.62 8.61
C VAL A 24 4.70 -27.17 10.01
N ALA A 25 4.39 -28.10 10.92
CA ALA A 25 4.06 -27.78 12.30
C ALA A 25 5.30 -27.29 13.10
N THR A 26 6.47 -27.86 12.81
CA THR A 26 7.75 -27.49 13.44
C THR A 26 8.28 -26.18 12.89
N ALA A 27 8.15 -25.92 11.59
CA ALA A 27 8.47 -24.66 10.94
C ALA A 27 7.58 -23.51 11.43
N LYS A 28 6.26 -23.73 11.57
CA LYS A 28 5.34 -22.75 12.17
C LYS A 28 5.71 -22.38 13.60
N LYS A 29 6.19 -23.35 14.40
CA LYS A 29 6.62 -23.14 15.78
C LYS A 29 7.95 -22.38 15.86
N LYS A 30 8.84 -22.58 14.87
CA LYS A 30 10.14 -21.89 14.75
C LYS A 30 9.99 -20.44 14.30
N VAL A 31 9.13 -20.17 13.31
CA VAL A 31 8.78 -18.80 12.88
C VAL A 31 8.10 -18.00 14.00
N LEU A 32 7.27 -18.65 14.83
CA LEU A 32 6.67 -18.01 16.01
C LEU A 32 7.69 -17.77 17.13
N GLN A 33 8.73 -18.60 17.24
CA GLN A 33 9.83 -18.42 18.20
C GLN A 33 10.81 -17.33 17.74
N ASP A 34 11.05 -17.17 16.45
CA ASP A 34 11.87 -16.07 15.91
C ASP A 34 11.17 -14.70 16.04
N LEU A 35 9.84 -14.69 16.21
CA LEU A 35 9.05 -13.51 16.61
C LEU A 35 9.10 -13.24 18.13
N ILE A 36 9.56 -14.19 18.94
CA ILE A 36 9.64 -14.08 20.41
C ILE A 36 11.13 -14.10 20.83
N ILE A 37 11.66 -12.88 20.95
CA ILE A 37 12.85 -12.53 21.76
C ILE A 37 14.16 -13.15 21.26
N ASN A 38 14.84 -12.43 20.35
CA ASN A 38 16.29 -12.33 20.43
C ASN A 38 16.64 -10.99 21.10
N ASP A 39 17.11 -11.12 22.34
CA ASP A 39 17.59 -10.07 23.22
C ASP A 39 18.91 -9.48 22.69
N GLY A 40 18.83 -8.69 21.63
CA GLY A 40 19.99 -8.08 21.00
C GLY A 40 19.59 -6.98 20.02
N GLY A 41 19.70 -5.72 20.45
CA GLY A 41 19.28 -4.52 19.72
C GLY A 41 19.94 -4.26 18.34
N GLY A 42 20.74 -5.18 17.79
CA GLY A 42 21.40 -5.01 16.49
C GLY A 42 20.48 -5.19 15.27
N LEU A 43 19.55 -6.14 15.32
CA LEU A 43 18.71 -6.49 14.17
C LEU A 43 17.57 -5.48 13.96
N ILE A 44 17.04 -4.93 15.06
CA ILE A 44 15.99 -3.90 15.06
C ILE A 44 16.54 -2.60 14.46
N ASN A 45 17.76 -2.20 14.84
CA ASN A 45 18.42 -1.00 14.31
C ASN A 45 18.67 -1.13 12.80
N SER A 46 19.13 -2.30 12.33
CA SER A 46 19.33 -2.57 10.90
C SER A 46 18.03 -2.45 10.08
N TRP A 47 16.89 -2.84 10.65
CA TRP A 47 15.59 -2.73 10.00
C TRP A 47 15.08 -1.29 10.00
N VAL A 48 15.23 -0.58 11.12
CA VAL A 48 14.89 0.84 11.23
C VAL A 48 15.72 1.68 10.26
N ASP A 49 17.02 1.40 10.11
CA ASP A 49 17.90 2.09 9.17
C ASP A 49 17.54 1.81 7.71
N SER A 50 17.12 0.58 7.38
CA SER A 50 16.63 0.22 6.04
C SER A 50 15.31 0.94 5.71
N MET A 51 14.41 1.09 6.68
CA MET A 51 13.19 1.89 6.54
C MET A 51 13.50 3.39 6.39
N ARG A 52 14.50 3.90 7.13
CA ARG A 52 14.97 5.29 7.07
C ARG A 52 15.57 5.61 5.69
N ALA A 53 16.37 4.72 5.11
CA ALA A 53 16.92 4.87 3.77
C ALA A 53 15.86 4.88 2.65
N CYS A 54 14.70 4.28 2.89
CA CYS A 54 13.56 4.27 1.97
C CYS A 54 12.58 5.44 2.18
N SER A 55 12.84 6.33 3.14
CA SER A 55 12.01 7.50 3.40
C SER A 55 12.36 8.63 2.39
N PRO A 56 11.37 9.31 1.77
CA PRO A 56 11.62 10.33 0.73
C PRO A 56 12.39 11.59 1.18
N THR A 57 12.81 11.70 2.44
CA THR A 57 13.19 12.97 3.05
C THR A 57 14.66 13.38 2.88
N HIS A 58 15.38 12.96 1.83
CA HIS A 58 16.76 13.41 1.67
C HIS A 58 17.12 13.95 0.28
N LEU A 59 17.32 15.27 0.27
CA LEU A 59 17.79 16.15 -0.80
C LEU A 59 19.27 15.87 -1.20
N LYS A 60 19.65 14.62 -1.47
CA LYS A 60 21.03 14.21 -1.82
C LYS A 60 21.14 13.64 -3.25
N SER A 61 20.56 14.29 -4.25
CA SER A 61 20.49 13.68 -5.59
C SER A 61 20.43 14.65 -6.78
N LEU A 62 21.27 15.69 -6.83
CA LEU A 62 21.34 16.53 -8.04
C LEU A 62 22.14 15.87 -9.17
N MET A 63 23.26 15.19 -8.88
CA MET A 63 24.07 14.50 -9.92
C MET A 63 23.49 13.14 -10.35
N LYS A 64 22.72 12.49 -9.48
CA LYS A 64 22.05 11.21 -9.80
C LYS A 64 20.74 11.42 -10.56
N GLN A 65 20.25 12.66 -10.67
CA GLN A 65 18.98 12.95 -11.36
C GLN A 65 19.10 12.97 -12.89
N SER A 66 20.25 13.35 -13.45
CA SER A 66 20.41 13.42 -14.91
C SER A 66 20.41 12.04 -15.56
N SER A 67 21.14 11.06 -15.01
CA SER A 67 21.12 9.69 -15.52
C SER A 67 19.75 9.02 -15.32
N TRP A 68 19.08 9.32 -14.20
CA TRP A 68 17.80 8.72 -13.84
C TRP A 68 16.67 9.19 -14.76
N LEU A 69 16.67 10.46 -15.17
CA LEU A 69 15.70 11.01 -16.13
C LEU A 69 15.92 10.46 -17.55
N THR A 70 17.17 10.14 -17.92
CA THR A 70 17.46 9.49 -19.21
C THR A 70 16.96 8.05 -19.24
N GLU A 71 17.06 7.32 -18.12
CA GLU A 71 16.55 5.95 -18.00
C GLU A 71 15.03 5.88 -17.79
N HIS A 72 14.42 6.95 -17.27
CA HIS A 72 12.99 7.03 -16.94
C HIS A 72 12.41 8.34 -17.50
N PRO A 73 12.20 8.42 -18.83
CA PRO A 73 11.64 9.61 -19.44
C PRO A 73 10.24 9.89 -18.90
N SER A 74 9.88 11.17 -18.87
CA SER A 74 8.55 11.61 -18.44
C SER A 74 7.46 10.97 -19.29
N ALA A 75 6.45 10.39 -18.65
CA ALA A 75 5.29 9.86 -19.37
C ALA A 75 4.54 10.91 -20.19
N LEU A 76 4.65 12.20 -19.83
CA LEU A 76 4.08 13.29 -20.61
C LEU A 76 4.88 13.59 -21.87
N ASP A 77 6.20 13.45 -21.83
CA ASP A 77 7.06 13.66 -22.99
C ASP A 77 6.92 12.48 -23.97
N MET A 78 6.69 11.29 -23.44
CA MET A 78 6.48 10.05 -24.19
C MET A 78 5.00 9.81 -24.56
N PHE A 79 4.12 10.82 -24.40
CA PHE A 79 2.67 10.61 -24.46
C PHE A 79 2.20 10.08 -25.82
N GLU A 80 2.69 10.64 -26.93
CA GLU A 80 2.34 10.19 -28.29
C GLU A 80 2.81 8.75 -28.55
N GLU A 81 3.98 8.38 -28.04
CA GLU A 81 4.48 7.00 -28.14
C GLU A 81 3.61 6.03 -27.34
N ILE A 82 3.23 6.41 -26.11
CA ILE A 82 2.30 5.62 -25.28
C ILE A 82 0.96 5.43 -26.00
N LEU A 83 0.43 6.48 -26.64
CA LEU A 83 -0.81 6.38 -27.42
C LEU A 83 -0.64 5.43 -28.61
N HIS A 84 0.44 5.57 -29.38
CA HIS A 84 0.72 4.73 -30.53
C HIS A 84 0.83 3.25 -30.15
N VAL A 85 1.57 2.90 -29.09
CA VAL A 85 1.67 1.51 -28.64
C VAL A 85 0.39 0.98 -28.00
N SER A 86 -0.54 1.86 -27.63
CA SER A 86 -1.84 1.50 -27.06
C SER A 86 -2.93 1.32 -28.11
N GLU A 87 -2.66 1.61 -29.38
CA GLU A 87 -3.62 1.48 -30.47
C GLU A 87 -4.16 0.03 -30.57
N GLY A 88 -5.48 -0.10 -30.67
CA GLY A 88 -6.17 -1.40 -30.69
C GLY A 88 -6.22 -2.15 -29.36
N LYS A 89 -5.66 -1.61 -28.26
CA LYS A 89 -5.69 -2.25 -26.92
C LYS A 89 -6.79 -1.66 -26.05
N GLN A 90 -7.31 -2.50 -25.15
CA GLN A 90 -8.17 -2.02 -24.06
C GLN A 90 -7.31 -1.45 -22.94
N ILE A 91 -7.54 -0.19 -22.58
CA ILE A 91 -6.81 0.50 -21.51
C ILE A 91 -7.61 0.41 -20.22
N VAL A 92 -6.94 0.04 -19.13
CA VAL A 92 -7.46 0.09 -17.76
C VAL A 92 -6.52 0.95 -16.92
N MET A 93 -7.08 1.86 -16.13
CA MET A 93 -6.33 2.81 -15.33
C MET A 93 -6.28 2.36 -13.87
N PHE A 94 -5.07 2.20 -13.33
CA PHE A 94 -4.85 1.97 -11.91
C PHE A 94 -4.13 3.19 -11.33
N LEU A 95 -4.72 3.79 -10.30
CA LEU A 95 -4.21 5.01 -9.69
C LEU A 95 -3.95 4.79 -8.22
N ASP A 96 -2.73 5.06 -7.79
CA ASP A 96 -2.42 5.22 -6.38
C ASP A 96 -3.04 6.51 -5.81
N TYR A 97 -3.21 6.60 -4.49
CA TYR A 97 -3.80 7.76 -3.82
C TYR A 97 -2.76 8.70 -3.21
N ASP A 98 -2.03 8.24 -2.20
CA ASP A 98 -1.18 9.08 -1.36
C ASP A 98 0.15 9.40 -2.05
N GLY A 99 0.39 10.68 -2.33
CA GLY A 99 1.55 11.11 -3.10
C GLY A 99 1.34 11.07 -4.62
N THR A 100 0.21 10.52 -5.08
CA THR A 100 -0.17 10.45 -6.50
C THR A 100 -1.34 11.39 -6.82
N LEU A 101 -2.51 11.15 -6.23
CA LEU A 101 -3.72 11.95 -6.43
C LEU A 101 -3.95 13.00 -5.33
N SER A 102 -3.29 12.80 -4.18
CA SER A 102 -3.23 13.74 -3.06
C SER A 102 -1.78 14.05 -2.72
N PRO A 103 -1.44 15.28 -2.28
CA PRO A 103 -0.12 15.56 -1.74
C PRO A 103 0.21 14.67 -0.53
N ILE A 104 1.50 14.41 -0.32
CA ILE A 104 2.01 13.79 0.91
C ILE A 104 1.85 14.79 2.05
N VAL A 105 1.18 14.38 3.13
CA VAL A 105 0.88 15.22 4.30
C VAL A 105 1.30 14.53 5.60
N ASP A 106 1.56 15.31 6.65
CA ASP A 106 1.95 14.77 7.97
C ASP A 106 0.79 14.16 8.75
N ASP A 107 -0.42 14.65 8.48
CA ASP A 107 -1.64 14.10 9.03
C ASP A 107 -2.34 13.26 7.96
N PRO A 108 -2.33 11.92 8.05
CA PRO A 108 -2.94 11.06 7.05
C PRO A 108 -4.44 11.32 6.93
N ASP A 109 -5.11 11.87 7.95
CA ASP A 109 -6.54 12.18 7.91
C ASP A 109 -6.84 13.46 7.11
N ARG A 110 -5.81 14.17 6.65
CA ARG A 110 -5.91 15.43 5.87
C ARG A 110 -5.38 15.33 4.43
N ALA A 111 -5.16 14.12 3.92
CA ALA A 111 -4.72 13.88 2.54
C ALA A 111 -5.88 14.10 1.56
N PHE A 112 -6.33 15.35 1.39
CA PHE A 112 -7.50 15.66 0.57
C PHE A 112 -7.15 15.82 -0.91
N MET A 113 -7.94 15.14 -1.76
CA MET A 113 -7.94 15.35 -3.21
C MET A 113 -8.57 16.71 -3.57
N SER A 114 -7.87 17.49 -4.39
CA SER A 114 -8.39 18.78 -4.88
C SER A 114 -9.65 18.63 -5.75
N LYS A 115 -10.50 19.66 -5.81
CA LYS A 115 -11.68 19.70 -6.70
C LYS A 115 -11.29 19.57 -8.18
N LYS A 116 -10.10 20.05 -8.58
CA LYS A 116 -9.58 19.92 -9.95
C LYS A 116 -9.24 18.46 -10.24
N MET A 117 -8.45 17.82 -9.37
CA MET A 117 -8.05 16.42 -9.53
C MET A 117 -9.26 15.48 -9.58
N ARG A 118 -10.23 15.66 -8.67
CA ARG A 118 -11.48 14.89 -8.68
C ARG A 118 -12.22 14.95 -10.01
N ARG A 119 -12.32 16.15 -10.60
CA ARG A 119 -12.93 16.32 -11.92
C ARG A 119 -12.14 15.62 -13.02
N THR A 120 -10.81 15.66 -12.96
CA THR A 120 -9.94 14.93 -13.89
C THR A 120 -10.13 13.42 -13.80
N VAL A 121 -10.08 12.85 -12.60
CA VAL A 121 -10.26 11.40 -12.38
C VAL A 121 -11.65 10.95 -12.84
N ARG A 122 -12.70 11.73 -12.57
CA ARG A 122 -14.04 11.47 -13.11
C ARG A 122 -14.08 11.44 -14.64
N LYS A 123 -13.42 12.39 -15.30
CA LYS A 123 -13.33 12.40 -16.78
C LYS A 123 -12.61 11.16 -17.29
N LEU A 124 -11.51 10.77 -16.63
CA LEU A 124 -10.76 9.55 -16.97
C LEU A 124 -11.62 8.30 -16.83
N ALA A 125 -12.39 8.18 -15.75
CA ALA A 125 -13.29 7.04 -15.50
C ALA A 125 -14.43 6.92 -16.52
N ASN A 126 -14.82 8.03 -17.16
CA ASN A 126 -15.79 8.02 -18.25
C ASN A 126 -15.21 7.55 -19.60
N CYS A 127 -13.88 7.48 -19.69
CA CYS A 127 -13.13 7.07 -20.88
C CYS A 127 -12.55 5.66 -20.73
N PHE A 128 -12.18 5.24 -19.52
CA PHE A 128 -11.54 3.96 -19.23
C PHE A 128 -12.02 3.37 -17.91
N PRO A 129 -12.14 2.04 -17.77
CA PRO A 129 -12.26 1.39 -16.47
C PRO A 129 -11.12 1.87 -15.57
N THR A 130 -11.47 2.43 -14.40
CA THR A 130 -10.50 3.09 -13.52
C THR A 130 -10.65 2.60 -12.09
N ALA A 131 -9.52 2.23 -11.47
CA ALA A 131 -9.43 1.77 -10.10
C ALA A 131 -8.52 2.69 -9.27
N ILE A 132 -8.95 3.02 -8.06
CA ILE A 132 -8.07 3.55 -7.01
C ILE A 132 -7.50 2.37 -6.23
N VAL A 133 -6.18 2.27 -6.15
CA VAL A 133 -5.46 1.27 -5.37
C VAL A 133 -4.77 1.99 -4.21
N SER A 134 -5.04 1.60 -2.97
CA SER A 134 -4.50 2.30 -1.79
C SER A 134 -4.20 1.34 -0.65
N GLY A 135 -3.19 1.68 0.15
CA GLY A 135 -2.92 1.03 1.44
C GLY A 135 -3.96 1.35 2.51
N ARG A 136 -4.69 2.47 2.37
CA ARG A 136 -5.77 2.85 3.28
C ARG A 136 -6.93 1.86 3.20
N CYS A 137 -7.72 1.73 4.26
CA CYS A 137 -8.99 1.03 4.14
C CYS A 137 -9.88 1.68 3.05
N ARG A 138 -10.66 0.84 2.39
CA ARG A 138 -11.49 1.21 1.24
C ARG A 138 -12.44 2.36 1.56
N GLU A 139 -13.09 2.33 2.72
CA GLU A 139 -14.01 3.38 3.17
C GLU A 139 -13.30 4.73 3.32
N LYS A 140 -12.08 4.74 3.85
CA LYS A 140 -11.29 5.95 4.06
C LYS A 140 -10.88 6.59 2.74
N VAL A 141 -10.32 5.82 1.81
CA VAL A 141 -9.95 6.35 0.49
C VAL A 141 -11.19 6.79 -0.31
N TYR A 142 -12.29 6.05 -0.23
CA TYR A 142 -13.56 6.47 -0.82
C TYR A 142 -14.04 7.81 -0.27
N ASN A 143 -13.95 8.03 1.05
CA ASN A 143 -14.35 9.29 1.68
C ASN A 143 -13.52 10.49 1.21
N PHE A 144 -12.27 10.30 0.79
CA PHE A 144 -11.50 11.36 0.18
C PHE A 144 -11.88 11.59 -1.29
N VAL A 145 -12.02 10.51 -2.07
CA VAL A 145 -12.23 10.58 -3.53
C VAL A 145 -13.69 10.92 -3.90
N LYS A 146 -14.66 10.30 -3.23
CA LYS A 146 -16.14 10.39 -3.41
C LYS A 146 -16.57 10.37 -4.88
N LEU A 147 -16.10 9.36 -5.61
CA LEU A 147 -16.52 9.04 -6.97
C LEU A 147 -17.13 7.64 -6.95
N THR A 148 -18.38 7.50 -7.38
CA THR A 148 -19.12 6.23 -7.35
C THR A 148 -18.85 5.38 -8.58
N GLU A 149 -18.28 5.98 -9.62
CA GLU A 149 -17.94 5.40 -10.92
C GLU A 149 -16.64 4.59 -10.95
N LEU A 150 -15.91 4.52 -9.83
CA LEU A 150 -14.59 3.88 -9.74
C LEU A 150 -14.63 2.53 -9.04
N TYR A 151 -13.66 1.69 -9.38
CA TYR A 151 -13.26 0.58 -8.52
C TYR A 151 -12.39 1.11 -7.38
N TYR A 152 -12.55 0.55 -6.19
CA TYR A 152 -11.70 0.85 -5.03
C TYR A 152 -11.10 -0.43 -4.48
N ALA A 153 -9.78 -0.50 -4.51
CA ALA A 153 -8.97 -1.53 -3.87
C ALA A 153 -8.28 -0.92 -2.64
N GLY A 154 -8.89 -1.08 -1.47
CA GLY A 154 -8.31 -0.68 -0.19
C GLY A 154 -7.49 -1.79 0.46
N SER A 155 -6.83 -1.46 1.57
CA SER A 155 -6.06 -2.39 2.39
C SER A 155 -5.01 -3.16 1.58
N HIS A 156 -4.31 -2.47 0.67
CA HIS A 156 -3.36 -3.04 -0.27
C HIS A 156 -3.96 -4.10 -1.23
N GLY A 157 -5.26 -3.99 -1.53
CA GLY A 157 -5.96 -4.90 -2.44
C GLY A 157 -6.75 -6.02 -1.78
N MET A 158 -6.79 -6.05 -0.44
CA MET A 158 -7.57 -7.04 0.31
C MET A 158 -9.06 -6.67 0.49
N ASP A 159 -9.44 -5.43 0.16
CA ASP A 159 -10.85 -4.98 0.14
C ASP A 159 -11.17 -4.27 -1.18
N ILE A 160 -11.73 -5.00 -2.13
CA ILE A 160 -12.05 -4.49 -3.46
C ILE A 160 -13.55 -4.35 -3.64
N LYS A 161 -14.01 -3.17 -4.10
CA LYS A 161 -15.39 -2.96 -4.53
C LYS A 161 -15.45 -2.27 -5.88
N GLY A 162 -16.36 -2.75 -6.72
CA GLY A 162 -16.68 -2.12 -7.99
C GLY A 162 -17.54 -0.85 -7.88
N PRO A 163 -17.78 -0.16 -9.00
CA PRO A 163 -18.65 1.01 -9.05
C PRO A 163 -20.05 0.74 -8.48
N GLU A 164 -20.69 1.76 -7.95
CA GLU A 164 -22.12 1.67 -7.58
C GLU A 164 -22.99 1.54 -8.83
N GLN A 165 -24.19 0.94 -8.70
CA GLN A 165 -25.09 0.73 -9.84
C GLN A 165 -25.37 2.04 -10.59
N GLY A 166 -25.12 2.05 -11.90
CA GLY A 166 -25.25 3.25 -12.74
C GLY A 166 -24.05 4.21 -12.73
N GLY A 167 -22.99 3.90 -11.97
CA GLY A 167 -21.78 4.71 -11.89
C GLY A 167 -20.83 4.56 -13.08
N SER A 168 -20.68 3.36 -13.66
CA SER A 168 -19.77 3.13 -14.79
C SER A 168 -20.51 2.88 -16.12
N LYS A 169 -19.89 3.28 -17.23
CA LYS A 169 -20.31 2.88 -18.59
C LYS A 169 -20.01 1.41 -18.89
N TYR A 170 -19.03 0.85 -18.17
CA TYR A 170 -18.60 -0.54 -18.25
C TYR A 170 -19.41 -1.35 -17.25
N LYS A 171 -20.65 -1.71 -17.62
CA LYS A 171 -21.59 -2.44 -16.76
C LYS A 171 -21.34 -3.94 -16.88
N GLU A 172 -20.89 -4.56 -15.80
CA GLU A 172 -21.33 -5.91 -15.43
C GLU A 172 -22.37 -5.77 -14.31
N ASP A 173 -23.45 -6.55 -14.39
CA ASP A 173 -24.71 -6.40 -13.63
C ASP A 173 -24.59 -6.75 -12.14
N GLN A 174 -23.38 -6.88 -11.59
CA GLN A 174 -23.16 -7.31 -10.21
C GLN A 174 -22.28 -6.32 -9.47
N SER A 175 -22.72 -5.93 -8.26
CA SER A 175 -21.88 -5.19 -7.34
C SER A 175 -20.70 -6.08 -6.94
N LEU A 176 -19.54 -5.87 -7.57
CA LEU A 176 -18.32 -6.61 -7.24
C LEU A 176 -17.87 -6.24 -5.83
N LEU A 177 -17.76 -7.23 -4.95
CA LEU A 177 -17.12 -7.14 -3.64
C LEU A 177 -16.19 -8.33 -3.48
N CYS A 178 -14.89 -8.08 -3.32
CA CYS A 178 -13.89 -9.12 -3.13
C CYS A 178 -13.08 -8.82 -1.86
N GLN A 179 -13.15 -9.74 -0.91
CA GLN A 179 -12.49 -9.66 0.40
C GLN A 179 -11.85 -11.01 0.75
N PRO A 180 -10.75 -11.40 0.06
CA PRO A 180 -10.19 -12.75 0.13
C PRO A 180 -9.68 -13.11 1.54
N ALA A 181 -9.35 -12.12 2.37
CA ALA A 181 -8.79 -12.30 3.70
C ALA A 181 -9.82 -12.16 4.84
N THR A 182 -11.13 -12.28 4.55
CA THR A 182 -12.20 -12.10 5.55
C THR A 182 -12.05 -13.01 6.77
N GLU A 183 -11.58 -14.23 6.59
CA GLU A 183 -11.35 -15.19 7.67
C GLU A 183 -10.27 -14.75 8.68
N PHE A 184 -9.37 -13.83 8.28
CA PHE A 184 -8.29 -13.33 9.13
C PHE A 184 -8.66 -12.10 9.96
N LEU A 185 -9.84 -11.51 9.74
CA LEU A 185 -10.26 -10.30 10.47
C LEU A 185 -10.16 -10.43 12.01
N PRO A 186 -10.56 -11.54 12.65
CA PRO A 186 -10.40 -11.70 14.10
C PRO A 186 -8.94 -11.64 14.56
N MET A 187 -8.03 -12.24 13.77
CA MET A 187 -6.59 -12.20 14.06
C MET A 187 -6.01 -10.80 13.86
N VAL A 188 -6.44 -10.09 12.80
CA VAL A 188 -6.02 -8.70 12.55
C VAL A 188 -6.44 -7.78 13.70
N ASP A 189 -7.66 -7.96 14.22
CA ASP A 189 -8.14 -7.20 15.37
C ASP A 189 -7.35 -7.53 16.65
N GLU A 190 -7.00 -8.80 16.88
CA GLU A 190 -6.15 -9.20 18.01
C GLU A 190 -4.76 -8.54 17.92
N VAL A 191 -4.14 -8.54 16.74
CA VAL A 191 -2.86 -7.87 16.48
C VAL A 191 -2.97 -6.37 16.72
N TYR A 192 -4.06 -5.74 16.26
CA TYR A 192 -4.31 -4.33 16.50
C TYR A 192 -4.34 -3.98 17.99
N GLN A 193 -5.08 -4.74 18.80
CA GLN A 193 -5.14 -4.52 20.25
C GLN A 193 -3.78 -4.69 20.91
N LYS A 194 -3.04 -5.75 20.55
CA LYS A 194 -1.67 -5.98 21.05
C LYS A 194 -0.73 -4.83 20.70
N LEU A 195 -0.80 -4.30 19.48
CA LEU A 195 0.02 -3.17 19.06
C LEU A 195 -0.35 -1.88 19.81
N ILE A 196 -1.65 -1.62 20.04
CA ILE A 196 -2.10 -0.49 20.86
C ILE A 196 -1.51 -0.58 22.27
N GLU A 197 -1.58 -1.73 22.92
CA GLU A 197 -1.04 -1.92 24.27
C GLU A 197 0.49 -1.72 24.29
N LYS A 198 1.21 -2.29 23.32
CA LYS A 198 2.68 -2.22 23.25
C LYS A 198 3.20 -0.82 22.91
N THR A 199 2.48 -0.08 22.07
CA THR A 199 2.90 1.27 21.65
C THR A 199 2.41 2.38 22.60
N ARG A 200 1.60 2.05 23.61
CA ARG A 200 1.04 3.00 24.58
C ARG A 200 2.09 3.89 25.26
N LEU A 201 3.28 3.34 25.52
CA LEU A 201 4.38 4.03 26.21
C LEU A 201 5.37 4.71 25.26
N THR A 202 5.07 4.77 23.97
CA THR A 202 5.92 5.41 22.96
C THR A 202 5.23 6.68 22.44
N PRO A 203 5.48 7.86 23.06
CA PRO A 203 4.90 9.11 22.60
C PRO A 203 5.18 9.35 21.11
N GLY A 204 4.14 9.74 20.38
CA GLY A 204 4.21 9.98 18.93
C GLY A 204 3.95 8.75 18.06
N ALA A 205 3.92 7.55 18.63
CA ALA A 205 3.47 6.36 17.91
C ALA A 205 1.93 6.36 17.76
N LYS A 206 1.43 5.99 16.58
CA LYS A 206 -0.01 5.82 16.31
C LYS A 206 -0.24 4.50 15.61
N VAL A 207 -1.11 3.66 16.14
CA VAL A 207 -1.56 2.44 15.45
C VAL A 207 -2.82 2.76 14.65
N GLU A 208 -2.87 2.32 13.39
CA GLU A 208 -4.00 2.47 12.48
C GLU A 208 -4.50 1.10 12.03
N ASN A 209 -5.80 0.86 12.18
CA ASN A 209 -6.47 -0.32 11.63
C ASN A 209 -7.09 0.02 10.26
N ASN A 210 -6.54 -0.58 9.20
CA ASN A 210 -7.00 -0.47 7.83
C ASN A 210 -7.82 -1.70 7.40
N LYS A 211 -8.58 -2.32 8.33
CA LYS A 211 -9.45 -3.50 8.15
C LYS A 211 -8.71 -4.82 7.94
N PHE A 212 -7.96 -4.94 6.85
CA PHE A 212 -7.15 -6.14 6.55
C PHE A 212 -5.66 -5.92 6.80
N CYS A 213 -5.28 -4.75 7.29
CA CYS A 213 -3.89 -4.38 7.56
C CYS A 213 -3.85 -3.50 8.81
N VAL A 214 -2.80 -3.65 9.61
CA VAL A 214 -2.50 -2.77 10.75
C VAL A 214 -1.18 -2.07 10.48
N SER A 215 -1.13 -0.76 10.74
CA SER A 215 0.07 0.04 10.54
C SER A 215 0.46 0.75 11.83
N VAL A 216 1.75 0.75 12.15
CA VAL A 216 2.30 1.56 13.24
C VAL A 216 3.05 2.74 12.63
N HIS A 217 2.52 3.94 12.86
CA HIS A 217 3.13 5.19 12.44
C HIS A 217 4.10 5.65 13.52
N PHE A 218 5.38 5.75 13.19
CA PHE A 218 6.43 6.19 14.11
C PHE A 218 7.12 7.49 13.68
N ARG A 219 6.63 8.16 12.62
CA ARG A 219 7.22 9.41 12.10
C ARG A 219 7.33 10.53 13.14
N ARG A 220 6.44 10.54 14.15
CA ARG A 220 6.41 11.55 15.22
C ARG A 220 7.06 11.07 16.52
N VAL A 221 7.67 9.89 16.52
CA VAL A 221 8.40 9.36 17.68
C VAL A 221 9.76 10.04 17.75
N ASP A 222 10.19 10.43 18.95
CA ASP A 222 11.53 10.99 19.18
C ASP A 222 12.59 9.92 18.85
N GLU A 223 13.56 10.26 18.00
CA GLU A 223 14.62 9.34 17.58
C GLU A 223 15.46 8.81 18.76
N LYS A 224 15.48 9.50 19.91
CA LYS A 224 16.18 9.04 21.11
C LYS A 224 15.48 7.87 21.81
N VAL A 225 14.24 7.57 21.42
CA VAL A 225 13.38 6.53 21.99
C VAL A 225 13.27 5.31 21.05
N LEU A 226 13.75 5.44 19.80
CA LEU A 226 13.87 4.36 18.82
C LEU A 226 15.23 3.66 18.97
#